data_AF-A0A2N4X792-F1
#
_entry.id   AF-A0A2N4X792-F1
#
_cell.length_a   1.000
_cell.length_b   1.000
_cell.length_c   1.000
_cell.angle_alpha   90.00
_cell.angle_beta   90.00
_cell.angle_gamma   90.00
#
_symmetry.space_group_name_H-M   'P 1'
#
loop_
_entity.id
_entity.type
_entity.pdbx_description
1 polymer ?
#
loop_
_entity_poly.entity_id
_entity_poly.type
_entity_poly.pdbx_seq_one_letter_code
_entity_poly.pdbx_strand_id
1 'polypeptide(L)' 'MNALRKILGIIWIVIGVSAGIYLIYFQAVPLWKTGGNDLVPAIIYTFILAPIISLGMSVFGYYAWQGDYSTKDGEKL' A
#
# COMPACT_ATOMS: atom_id res chain seq x y z
N MET A 1 10.35 -19.49 -11.46
CA MET A 1 9.68 -19.10 -10.20
C MET A 1 10.02 -17.68 -9.73
N ASN A 2 11.09 -17.05 -10.22
CA ASN A 2 11.51 -15.69 -9.80
C ASN A 2 10.80 -14.55 -10.56
N ALA A 3 10.45 -14.75 -11.84
CA ALA A 3 9.77 -13.73 -12.65
C ALA A 3 8.32 -13.47 -12.18
N LEU A 4 7.57 -14.53 -11.84
CA LEU A 4 6.21 -14.41 -11.34
C LEU A 4 6.16 -13.61 -10.02
N ARG A 5 7.09 -13.89 -9.10
CA ARG A 5 7.22 -13.17 -7.82
C ARG A 5 7.61 -11.70 -8.01
N LYS A 6 8.53 -11.40 -8.94
CA LYS A 6 8.86 -10.02 -9.31
C LYS A 6 7.67 -9.25 -9.88
N ILE A 7 6.90 -9.90 -10.76
CA ILE A 7 5.69 -9.31 -11.37
C ILE A 7 4.64 -9.06 -10.29
N LEU A 8 4.42 -10.02 -9.39
CA LEU A 8 3.51 -9.88 -8.25
C LEU A 8 3.92 -8.72 -7.32
N GLY A 9 5.22 -8.55 -7.03
CA GLY A 9 5.70 -7.43 -6.23
C GLY A 9 5.43 -6.07 -6.88
N ILE A 10 5.72 -5.92 -8.18
CA ILE A 10 5.43 -4.69 -8.93
C ILE A 10 3.92 -4.41 -8.97
N ILE A 11 3.10 -5.43 -9.24
CA ILE A 11 1.64 -5.31 -9.19
C ILE A 11 1.18 -4.82 -7.81
N TRP A 12 1.79 -5.32 -6.73
CA TRP A 12 1.42 -4.92 -5.37
C TRP A 12 1.76 -3.46 -5.06
N ILE A 13 2.89 -2.95 -5.56
CA ILE A 13 3.24 -1.52 -5.46
C ILE A 13 2.20 -0.68 -6.21
N VAL A 14 1.85 -1.05 -7.44
CA VAL A 14 0.87 -0.32 -8.26
C VAL A 14 -0.51 -0.32 -7.59
N ILE A 15 -0.96 -1.45 -7.04
CA ILE A 15 -2.22 -1.55 -6.31
C ILE A 15 -2.16 -0.72 -5.02
N GLY A 16 -1.05 -0.75 -4.28
CA GLY A 16 -0.86 0.04 -3.06
C GLY A 16 -0.98 1.54 -3.29
N VAL A 17 -0.28 2.05 -4.30
CA VAL A 17 -0.33 3.47 -4.69
C VAL A 17 -1.73 3.84 -5.18
N SER A 18 -2.34 2.99 -6.02
CA SER A 18 -3.69 3.21 -6.53
C SER A 18 -4.74 3.22 -5.41
N ALA A 19 -4.62 2.33 -4.42
CA ALA A 19 -5.47 2.29 -3.25
C ALA A 19 -5.33 3.54 -2.37
N GLY A 20 -4.10 4.04 -2.19
CA GLY A 20 -3.85 5.31 -1.50
C GLY A 20 -4.52 6.50 -2.18
N ILE A 21 -4.39 6.60 -3.51
CA ILE A 21 -5.06 7.65 -4.32
C ILE A 21 -6.58 7.51 -4.21
N TYR A 22 -7.10 6.29 -4.32
CA TYR A 22 -8.54 6.03 -4.23
C TYR A 22 -9.10 6.45 -2.87
N LEU A 23 -8.42 6.11 -1.77
CA LEU A 23 -8.82 6.51 -0.42
C LEU A 23 -8.85 8.02 -0.25
N ILE A 24 -7.86 8.73 -0.77
CA ILE A 24 -7.84 10.20 -0.66
C ILE A 24 -8.96 10.80 -1.52
N TYR A 25 -9.07 10.40 -2.78
CA TYR A 25 -9.95 11.09 -3.74
C TYR A 25 -11.43 10.71 -3.57
N PHE A 26 -11.73 9.44 -3.34
CA PHE A 26 -13.10 8.94 -3.24
C PHE A 26 -13.64 8.90 -1.82
N GLN A 27 -12.78 8.75 -0.80
CA GLN A 27 -13.23 8.79 0.60
C GLN A 27 -12.89 10.13 1.24
N ALA A 28 -11.63 10.54 1.32
CA ALA A 28 -11.31 11.73 2.12
C ALA A 28 -11.94 13.02 1.57
N VAL A 29 -11.84 13.30 0.26
CA VAL A 29 -12.37 14.53 -0.35
C VAL A 29 -13.88 14.77 -0.08
N PRO A 30 -14.79 13.80 -0.26
CA PRO A 30 -16.20 14.04 0.08
C PRO A 30 -16.40 14.28 1.58
N LEU A 31 -15.70 13.57 2.47
CA LEU A 31 -15.79 13.82 3.91
C LEU A 31 -15.28 15.22 4.32
N TRP A 32 -14.23 15.71 3.65
CA TRP A 32 -13.75 17.09 3.83
C TRP A 32 -14.77 18.14 3.37
N LYS A 33 -15.58 17.83 2.34
CA LYS A 33 -16.62 18.72 1.83
C LYS A 33 -17.87 18.75 2.71
N THR A 34 -18.24 17.63 3.32
CA THR A 34 -19.40 17.56 4.23
C THR A 34 -19.17 18.37 5.50
N GLY A 35 -17.95 18.34 6.03
CA GLY A 35 -17.57 19.12 7.21
C GLY A 35 -18.23 18.63 8.50
N GLY A 36 -18.01 19.35 9.60
CA GLY A 36 -18.58 19.01 10.91
C GLY A 36 -18.01 17.71 11.50
N ASN A 37 -18.88 16.79 11.88
CA ASN A 37 -18.48 15.55 12.58
C ASN A 37 -17.73 14.55 11.66
N ASP A 38 -17.86 14.72 10.34
CA ASP A 38 -17.22 13.87 9.33
C ASP A 38 -15.76 14.27 9.03
N LEU A 39 -15.25 15.35 9.64
CA LEU A 39 -13.86 15.77 9.52
C LEU A 39 -12.89 14.79 10.21
N VAL A 40 -13.30 14.18 11.33
CA VAL A 40 -12.47 13.21 12.05
C VAL A 40 -12.11 12.02 11.15
N PRO A 41 -13.08 11.32 10.52
CA PRO A 41 -12.75 10.26 9.57
C PRO A 41 -12.01 10.78 8.32
N ALA A 42 -12.29 12.00 7.84
CA ALA A 42 -11.54 12.60 6.72
C ALA A 42 -10.03 12.71 7.01
N ILE A 43 -9.68 13.17 8.20
CA ILE A 43 -8.29 13.29 8.68
C ILE A 43 -7.65 11.90 8.80
N ILE A 44 -8.36 10.93 9.39
CA ILE A 44 -7.85 9.56 9.52
C ILE A 44 -7.56 8.95 8.15
N TYR A 45 -8.48 9.05 7.19
CA TYR A 45 -8.26 8.53 5.84
C TYR A 45 -7.06 9.18 5.15
N THR A 46 -6.88 10.51 5.31
CA THR A 46 -5.83 11.26 4.62
C THR A 46 -4.45 11.06 5.24
N PHE A 47 -4.35 11.09 6.57
CA PHE A 47 -3.06 11.17 7.28
C PHE A 47 -2.62 9.86 7.93
N ILE A 48 -3.54 8.91 8.11
CA ILE A 48 -3.23 7.62 8.74
C ILE A 48 -3.42 6.52 7.72
N LEU A 49 -4.64 6.37 7.18
CA LEU A 49 -5.00 5.22 6.36
C LEU A 49 -4.35 5.22 4.98
N ALA A 50 -4.37 6.36 4.27
CA ALA A 50 -3.73 6.48 2.96
C ALA A 50 -2.20 6.25 3.02
N PRO A 51 -1.43 6.91 3.92
CA PRO A 51 0.00 6.66 4.00
C PRO A 51 0.33 5.26 4.52
N ILE A 52 -0.40 4.71 5.50
CA ILE A 52 -0.10 3.36 6.02
C ILE A 52 -0.35 2.28 4.95
N ILE A 53 -1.43 2.39 4.17
CA ILE A 53 -1.75 1.43 3.11
C ILE A 53 -0.77 1.61 1.96
N SER A 54 -0.55 2.85 1.50
CA SER A 54 0.37 3.12 0.39
C SER A 54 1.80 2.70 0.73
N LEU A 55 2.31 3.06 1.92
CA LEU A 55 3.66 2.66 2.36
C LEU A 55 3.73 1.17 2.65
N GLY A 56 2.78 0.60 3.39
CA GLY A 56 2.78 -0.82 3.72
C GLY A 56 2.75 -1.71 2.48
N MET A 57 1.89 -1.39 1.50
CA MET A 57 1.80 -2.13 0.24
C MET A 57 3.03 -1.90 -0.65
N SER A 58 3.58 -0.68 -0.67
CA SER A 58 4.80 -0.38 -1.45
C SER A 58 6.02 -1.09 -0.88
N VAL A 59 6.19 -1.11 0.45
CA VAL A 59 7.26 -1.81 1.15
C VAL A 59 7.13 -3.31 0.95
N PHE A 60 5.92 -3.87 1.09
CA PHE A 60 5.67 -5.28 0.81
C PHE A 60 6.00 -5.65 -0.64
N GLY A 61 5.52 -4.87 -1.60
CA GLY A 61 5.80 -5.10 -3.02
C GLY A 61 7.29 -4.96 -3.36
N TYR A 62 8.01 -4.07 -2.67
CA TYR A 62 9.45 -3.91 -2.79
C TYR A 62 10.21 -5.14 -2.27
N TYR A 63 9.85 -5.68 -1.09
CA TYR A 63 10.45 -6.92 -0.58
C TYR A 63 10.10 -8.15 -1.45
N ALA A 64 8.87 -8.23 -1.96
CA ALA A 64 8.47 -9.28 -2.90
C ALA A 64 9.27 -9.22 -4.21
N TRP A 65 9.66 -8.01 -4.63
CA TRP A 65 10.50 -7.77 -5.81
C TRP A 65 11.98 -8.08 -5.59
N GLN A 66 12.53 -7.78 -4.40
CA GLN A 66 13.91 -8.15 -4.03
C GLN A 66 14.10 -9.67 -3.96
N GLY A 67 13.05 -10.42 -3.66
CA GLY A 67 13.10 -11.88 -3.74
C GLY A 67 13.72 -12.55 -2.51
N ASP A 68 13.81 -11.85 -1.37
CA ASP A 68 14.23 -12.42 -0.07
C ASP A 68 13.32 -13.58 0.41
N TYR A 69 12.11 -13.69 -0.13
CA TYR A 69 11.25 -14.86 0.07
C TYR A 69 11.71 -16.12 -0.70
N SER A 70 12.85 -16.05 -1.40
CA SER A 70 13.48 -17.20 -2.00
C SER A 70 14.28 -17.96 -0.93
N THR A 71 13.57 -18.67 -0.05
CA THR A 71 14.11 -19.90 0.55
C THR A 71 14.59 -20.77 -0.60
N LYS A 72 15.89 -20.74 -0.85
CA LYS A 72 16.61 -21.96 -1.10
C LYS A 72 16.98 -22.46 0.28
N ASP A 73 16.35 -23.57 0.67
CA ASP A 73 16.93 -24.43 1.70
C ASP A 73 18.38 -24.70 1.30
N GLY A 74 19.33 -24.27 2.13
CA GLY A 74 20.75 -24.57 1.95
C GLY A 74 21.67 -23.40 2.31
N GLU A 75 22.17 -23.44 3.54
CA GLU A 75 23.37 -22.77 4.05
C GLU A 75 23.37 -21.26 4.37
N LYS A 76 23.57 -21.04 5.69
CA LYS A 76 24.36 -19.99 6.37
C LYS A 76 23.65 -18.63 6.52
N LEU A 77 23.40 -18.11 7.72
CA LEU A 77 24.13 -18.20 9.00
C LEU A 77 23.16 -18.26 10.18
#